data_AF-A0A101E9X7-F1
#
_entry.id   AF-A0A101E9X7-F1
#
_cell.length_a   1.000
_cell.length_b   1.000
_cell.length_c   1.000
_cell.angle_alpha   90.00
_cell.angle_beta   90.00
_cell.angle_gamma   90.00
#
_symmetry.space_group_name_H-M   'P 1'
#
loop_
_entity.id
_entity.type
_entity.pdbx_description
1 polymer ?
#
loop_
_entity_poly.entity_id
_entity_poly.type
_entity_poly.pdbx_seq_one_letter_code
_entity_poly.pdbx_strand_id
1 'polypeptide(L)'
;MNGKSLLYNIRFNKKFKNAVCLITAVILWTLILFFLHKIEWKVRVTTATIAAAVFLWIFSELSLALVSFMAVTILIITKAITLNLGLSGFATGSLFLILAGLMMAQAINNTEFAQRTAYFVLSRFGGTPGGALIGIFLILLILSFFVPSAAVRITLLLPTVKVIIDRAGENCNRRNLTCLLIIGLAFGATITG
;
A
#
# COMPACT_ATOMS: atom_id res chain seq x y z
N MET A 1 -7.27 -32.79 -12.38
CA MET A 1 -5.98 -32.07 -12.33
C MET A 1 -5.69 -31.68 -10.88
N ASN A 2 -4.54 -32.09 -10.35
CA ASN A 2 -4.27 -32.17 -8.91
C ASN A 2 -3.82 -30.81 -8.35
N GLY A 3 -4.53 -30.21 -7.39
CA GLY A 3 -4.28 -28.84 -6.89
C GLY A 3 -2.84 -28.57 -6.42
N LYS A 4 -2.09 -29.61 -6.04
CA LYS A 4 -0.67 -29.53 -5.67
C LYS A 4 0.24 -29.20 -6.87
N SER A 5 -0.07 -29.65 -8.08
CA SER A 5 0.75 -29.34 -9.27
C SER A 5 0.56 -27.90 -9.76
N LEU A 6 -0.64 -27.35 -9.61
CA LEU A 6 -0.94 -25.93 -9.90
C LEU A 6 -0.19 -25.00 -8.94
N LEU A 7 -0.26 -25.26 -7.62
CA LEU A 7 0.46 -24.44 -6.63
C LEU A 7 1.97 -24.51 -6.80
N TYR A 8 2.51 -25.67 -7.18
CA TYR A 8 3.93 -25.82 -7.50
C TYR A 8 4.32 -24.96 -8.70
N ASN A 9 3.55 -24.99 -9.79
CA ASN A 9 3.83 -24.23 -11.00
C ASN A 9 3.79 -22.71 -10.76
N ILE A 10 2.84 -22.22 -9.96
CA ILE A 10 2.73 -20.81 -9.60
C ILE A 10 3.93 -20.36 -8.76
N ARG A 11 4.33 -21.15 -7.75
CA ARG A 11 5.51 -20.85 -6.92
C ARG A 11 6.80 -20.88 -7.74
N PHE A 12 6.93 -21.83 -8.66
CA PHE A 12 8.10 -21.97 -9.52
C PHE A 12 8.24 -20.77 -10.47
N ASN A 13 7.17 -20.38 -11.16
CA ASN A 13 7.17 -19.23 -12.07
C ASN A 13 7.47 -17.92 -11.32
N LYS A 14 6.94 -17.74 -10.11
CA LYS A 14 7.25 -16.58 -9.27
C LYS A 14 8.73 -16.51 -8.87
N LYS A 15 9.32 -17.63 -8.44
CA LYS A 15 10.75 -17.69 -8.10
C LYS A 15 11.63 -17.42 -9.33
N PHE A 16 11.26 -17.99 -10.47
CA PHE A 16 11.96 -17.79 -11.73
C PHE A 16 11.93 -16.33 -12.17
N LYS A 17 10.74 -15.69 -12.19
CA LYS A 17 10.58 -14.27 -12.50
C LYS A 17 11.42 -13.38 -11.58
N ASN A 18 11.38 -13.63 -10.27
CA ASN A 18 12.17 -12.86 -9.31
C ASN A 18 13.68 -13.04 -9.52
N ALA A 19 14.14 -14.26 -9.86
CA ALA A 19 15.53 -14.52 -10.17
C ALA A 19 15.99 -13.75 -11.42
N VAL A 20 15.18 -13.74 -12.48
CA VAL A 20 15.44 -12.95 -13.68
C VAL A 20 15.51 -11.46 -13.35
N CYS A 21 14.54 -10.92 -12.60
CA CYS A 21 14.53 -9.52 -12.18
C CYS A 21 15.77 -9.13 -11.35
N LEU A 22 16.23 -10.02 -10.46
CA LEU A 22 17.45 -9.81 -9.69
C LEU A 22 18.70 -9.79 -10.57
N ILE A 23 18.83 -10.74 -11.50
CA ILE A 23 19.95 -10.77 -12.45
C ILE A 23 19.97 -9.49 -13.29
N THR A 24 18.83 -9.07 -13.83
CA THR A 24 18.74 -7.83 -14.59
C THR A 24 19.06 -6.60 -13.75
N ALA A 25 18.67 -6.57 -12.47
CA ALA A 25 19.01 -5.46 -11.57
C ALA A 25 20.51 -5.40 -11.28
N VAL A 26 21.19 -6.55 -11.13
CA VAL A 26 22.64 -6.62 -10.98
C VAL A 26 23.35 -6.17 -12.25
N ILE A 27 22.88 -6.57 -13.42
CA ILE A 27 23.42 -6.10 -14.71
C ILE A 27 23.25 -4.59 -14.86
N LEU A 28 22.07 -4.06 -14.51
CA LEU A 28 21.81 -2.62 -14.53
C LEU A 28 22.74 -1.89 -13.55
N TRP A 29 22.92 -2.44 -12.35
CA TRP A 29 23.82 -1.88 -11.33
C TRP A 29 25.26 -1.81 -11.85
N THR A 30 25.80 -2.90 -12.41
CA THR A 30 27.17 -2.93 -12.95
C THR A 30 27.35 -2.02 -14.16
N LEU A 31 26.35 -1.93 -15.04
CA LEU A 31 26.37 -1.04 -16.20
C LEU A 31 26.44 0.43 -15.76
N ILE A 32 25.66 0.84 -14.76
CA ILE A 32 25.70 2.21 -14.23
C ILE A 32 27.07 2.51 -13.60
N LEU A 33 27.66 1.56 -12.86
CA LEU A 33 29.01 1.74 -12.33
C LEU A 33 30.06 1.93 -13.43
N PHE A 34 29.95 1.18 -14.53
CA PHE A 34 30.84 1.34 -15.67
C PHE A 34 30.64 2.70 -16.36
N PHE A 35 29.40 3.12 -16.55
CA PHE A 35 29.07 4.40 -17.18
C PHE A 35 29.55 5.61 -16.36
N LEU A 36 29.42 5.56 -15.03
CA LEU A 36 29.81 6.64 -14.11
C LEU A 36 31.30 6.56 -13.67
N HIS A 37 32.17 5.89 -14.42
CA HIS A 37 33.55 5.63 -14.00
C HIS A 37 34.35 6.89 -13.59
N LYS A 38 34.03 8.05 -14.16
CA LYS A 38 34.71 9.33 -13.87
C LYS A 38 34.25 10.05 -12.60
N ILE A 39 33.19 9.58 -11.95
CA ILE A 39 32.59 10.22 -10.76
C ILE A 39 33.14 9.60 -9.47
N GLU A 40 33.11 10.35 -8.36
CA GLU A 40 33.43 9.88 -7.01
C GLU A 40 32.73 8.55 -6.67
N TRP A 41 33.47 7.64 -6.02
CA TRP A 41 32.99 6.29 -5.65
C TRP A 41 31.65 6.31 -4.91
N LYS A 42 31.52 7.17 -3.89
CA LYS A 42 30.31 7.24 -3.05
C LYS A 42 29.07 7.60 -3.86
N VAL A 43 29.17 8.63 -4.69
CA VAL A 43 28.06 9.10 -5.53
C VAL A 43 27.69 8.02 -6.55
N ARG A 44 28.69 7.46 -7.23
CA ARG A 44 28.51 6.42 -8.25
C ARG A 44 27.75 5.20 -7.71
N VAL A 45 28.19 4.67 -6.56
CA VAL A 45 27.56 3.48 -5.97
C VAL A 45 26.16 3.78 -5.43
N THR A 46 25.95 4.97 -4.86
CA THR A 46 24.63 5.40 -4.38
C THR A 46 23.63 5.47 -5.52
N THR A 47 24.01 6.11 -6.64
CA THR A 47 23.15 6.21 -7.83
C THR A 47 22.84 4.84 -8.44
N ALA A 48 23.86 3.98 -8.61
CA ALA A 48 23.66 2.63 -9.15
C ALA A 48 22.71 1.79 -8.27
N THR A 49 22.88 1.89 -6.95
CA THR A 49 22.08 1.11 -5.99
C THR A 49 20.63 1.60 -5.93
N ILE A 50 20.40 2.92 -5.98
CA ILE A 50 19.04 3.49 -6.04
C ILE A 50 18.36 3.11 -7.36
N ALA A 51 19.05 3.20 -8.50
CA ALA A 51 18.48 2.82 -9.79
C ALA A 51 18.09 1.33 -9.83
N ALA A 52 18.94 0.45 -9.31
CA ALA A 52 18.63 -0.98 -9.20
C ALA A 52 17.48 -1.26 -8.22
N ALA A 53 17.40 -0.54 -7.10
CA ALA A 53 16.31 -0.67 -6.14
C ALA A 53 14.96 -0.22 -6.73
N VAL A 54 14.92 0.91 -7.43
CA VAL A 54 13.72 1.41 -8.11
C VAL A 54 13.26 0.43 -9.19
N PHE A 55 14.18 -0.10 -9.98
CA PHE A 55 13.88 -1.15 -10.95
C PHE A 55 13.24 -2.38 -10.26
N LEU A 56 13.82 -2.84 -9.15
CA LEU A 56 13.27 -3.98 -8.40
C LEU A 56 11.89 -3.68 -7.81
N TRP A 57 11.64 -2.46 -7.29
CA TRP A 57 10.30 -2.11 -6.78
C TRP A 57 9.22 -2.09 -7.85
N ILE A 58 9.56 -1.77 -9.10
CA ILE A 58 8.61 -1.70 -10.21
C ILE A 58 8.35 -3.09 -10.80
N PHE A 59 9.41 -3.86 -11.06
CA PHE A 59 9.31 -5.09 -11.87
C PHE A 59 9.29 -6.37 -11.03
N SER A 60 9.78 -6.34 -9.80
CA SER A 60 9.89 -7.52 -8.94
C SER A 60 8.73 -7.62 -7.95
N GLU A 61 8.34 -8.85 -7.62
CA GLU A 61 7.32 -9.12 -6.58
C GLU A 61 7.94 -9.31 -5.19
N LEU A 62 9.18 -8.83 -5.00
CA LEU A 62 9.85 -8.82 -3.71
C LEU A 62 9.18 -7.79 -2.79
N SER A 63 9.20 -8.04 -1.47
CA SER A 63 8.69 -7.06 -0.52
C SER A 63 9.52 -5.77 -0.58
N LEU A 64 8.86 -4.61 -0.50
CA LEU A 64 9.56 -3.32 -0.51
C LEU A 64 10.63 -3.27 0.59
N ALA A 65 10.31 -3.80 1.78
CA ALA A 65 11.22 -3.89 2.90
C ALA A 65 12.50 -4.68 2.58
N LEU A 66 12.39 -5.81 1.87
CA LEU A 66 13.55 -6.63 1.51
C LEU A 66 14.47 -5.89 0.54
N VAL A 67 13.91 -5.24 -0.49
CA VAL A 67 14.69 -4.47 -1.47
C VAL A 67 15.36 -3.28 -0.79
N SER A 68 14.66 -2.55 0.09
CA SER A 68 15.26 -1.46 0.88
C SER A 68 16.41 -1.95 1.75
N PHE A 69 16.25 -3.09 2.43
CA PHE A 69 17.29 -3.66 3.27
C PHE A 69 18.50 -4.08 2.43
N MET A 70 18.29 -4.76 1.29
CA MET A 70 19.36 -5.10 0.35
C MET A 70 20.12 -3.87 -0.14
N ALA A 71 19.41 -2.80 -0.51
CA ALA A 71 20.02 -1.55 -0.95
C ALA A 71 20.94 -0.94 0.13
N VAL A 72 20.45 -0.82 1.37
CA VAL A 72 21.26 -0.33 2.50
C VAL A 72 22.49 -1.23 2.74
N THR A 73 22.30 -2.55 2.68
CA THR A 73 23.39 -3.52 2.90
C THR A 73 24.47 -3.39 1.83
N ILE A 74 24.08 -3.23 0.56
CA ILE A 74 25.01 -3.01 -0.57
C ILE A 74 25.81 -1.72 -0.38
N LEU A 75 25.17 -0.62 0.03
CA LEU A 75 25.84 0.66 0.28
C LEU A 75 26.88 0.57 1.41
N ILE A 76 26.62 -0.25 2.44
CA ILE A 76 27.55 -0.47 3.54
C ILE A 76 28.73 -1.38 3.09
N ILE A 77 28.44 -2.50 2.42
CA ILE A 77 29.47 -3.45 1.96
C ILE A 77 30.45 -2.79 0.98
N THR A 78 29.94 -1.96 0.09
CA THR A 78 30.73 -1.18 -0.88
C THR A 78 31.48 0.00 -0.26
N LYS A 79 31.33 0.22 1.06
CA LYS A 79 31.92 1.34 1.81
C LYS A 79 31.52 2.72 1.25
N ALA A 80 30.36 2.82 0.59
CA ALA A 80 29.82 4.09 0.13
C ALA A 80 29.34 4.94 1.31
N ILE A 81 28.78 4.28 2.34
CA ILE A 81 28.33 4.89 3.59
C ILE A 81 28.82 4.08 4.80
N THR A 82 28.83 4.71 5.98
CA THR A 82 29.11 4.03 7.25
C THR A 82 27.88 3.27 7.75
N LEU A 83 28.09 2.25 8.60
CA LEU A 83 27.00 1.49 9.23
C LEU A 83 26.03 2.40 9.99
N ASN A 84 26.57 3.32 10.80
CA ASN A 84 25.77 4.28 11.58
C ASN A 84 24.92 5.17 10.67
N LEU A 85 25.47 5.64 9.54
CA LEU A 85 24.73 6.47 8.61
C LEU A 85 23.62 5.67 7.91
N GLY A 86 23.93 4.46 7.45
CA GLY A 86 22.96 3.58 6.78
C GLY A 86 21.79 3.13 7.67
N LEU A 87 22.02 2.99 8.97
CA LEU A 87 20.99 2.59 9.93
C LEU A 87 20.28 3.77 10.62
N SER A 88 20.78 4.99 10.48
CA SER A 88 20.22 6.17 11.16
C SER A 88 18.74 6.43 10.82
N GLY A 89 18.31 6.08 9.60
CA GLY A 89 16.91 6.17 9.17
C GLY A 89 15.93 5.34 9.99
N PHE A 90 16.38 4.23 10.59
CA PHE A 90 15.54 3.34 11.41
C PHE A 90 15.27 3.88 12.82
N ALA A 91 15.98 4.93 13.24
CA ALA A 91 15.80 5.57 14.55
C ALA A 91 15.15 6.96 14.45
N THR A 92 14.48 7.26 13.33
CA THR A 92 13.86 8.58 13.10
C THR A 92 12.53 8.72 13.85
N GLY A 93 12.27 9.91 14.41
CA GLY A 93 11.00 10.21 15.09
C GLY A 93 9.78 10.00 14.20
N SER A 94 9.91 10.28 12.88
CA SER A 94 8.87 10.02 11.89
C SER A 94 8.50 8.53 11.78
N LEU A 95 9.48 7.62 11.86
CA LEU A 95 9.20 6.18 11.87
C LEU A 95 8.37 5.79 13.10
N PHE A 96 8.73 6.29 14.28
CA PHE A 96 7.98 6.03 15.52
C PHE A 96 6.56 6.60 15.47
N LEU A 97 6.37 7.77 14.86
CA LEU A 97 5.03 8.33 14.63
C LEU A 97 4.18 7.43 13.73
N ILE A 98 4.75 6.92 12.63
CA ILE A 98 4.05 5.96 11.76
C ILE A 98 3.73 4.67 12.52
N LEU A 99 4.66 4.13 13.29
CA LEU A 99 4.44 2.91 14.09
C LEU A 99 3.32 3.12 15.13
N ALA A 100 3.32 4.24 15.85
CA ALA A 100 2.27 4.58 16.80
C ALA A 100 0.90 4.73 16.10
N GLY A 101 0.86 5.37 14.92
CA GLY A 101 -0.33 5.47 14.10
C GLY A 101 -0.85 4.09 13.65
N LEU A 102 0.03 3.18 13.23
CA LEU A 102 -0.34 1.81 12.87
C LEU A 102 -0.87 1.01 14.07
N MET A 103 -0.27 1.16 15.25
CA MET A 103 -0.76 0.53 16.48
C MET A 103 -2.15 1.04 16.87
N MET A 104 -2.39 2.36 16.77
CA MET A 104 -3.69 2.97 17.00
C MET A 104 -4.72 2.49 15.96
N ALA A 105 -4.34 2.44 14.68
CA ALA A 105 -5.19 1.92 13.61
C ALA A 105 -5.62 0.47 13.91
N GLN A 106 -4.68 -0.38 14.36
CA GLN A 106 -4.99 -1.76 14.72
C GLN A 106 -5.94 -1.84 15.92
N ALA A 107 -5.76 -1.01 16.94
CA ALA A 107 -6.66 -0.94 18.08
C ALA A 107 -8.08 -0.55 17.64
N ILE A 108 -8.21 0.44 16.77
CA ILE A 108 -9.50 0.88 16.22
C ILE A 108 -10.13 -0.22 15.36
N ASN A 109 -9.36 -0.90 14.52
CA ASN A 109 -9.85 -2.01 13.68
C ASN A 109 -10.33 -3.21 14.50
N ASN A 110 -9.70 -3.48 15.65
CA ASN A 110 -10.15 -4.53 16.56
C ASN A 110 -11.46 -4.16 17.30
N THR A 111 -11.83 -2.88 17.30
CA THR A 111 -13.10 -2.42 17.87
C THR A 111 -14.16 -2.19 16.79
N GLU A 112 -15.44 -2.26 17.15
CA GLU A 112 -16.54 -1.90 16.23
C GLU A 112 -16.69 -0.37 16.05
N PHE A 113 -15.68 0.44 16.41
CA PHE A 113 -15.76 1.89 16.35
C PHE A 113 -16.10 2.42 14.95
N ALA A 114 -15.46 1.85 13.92
CA ALA A 114 -15.70 2.22 12.53
C ALA A 114 -17.15 1.92 12.10
N GLN A 115 -17.68 0.77 12.51
CA GLN A 115 -19.04 0.33 12.18
C GLN A 115 -20.08 1.19 12.91
N ARG A 116 -19.87 1.48 14.20
CA ARG A 116 -20.75 2.36 14.99
C ARG A 116 -20.79 3.77 14.41
N THR A 117 -19.63 4.31 14.06
CA THR A 117 -19.53 5.63 13.41
C THR A 117 -20.23 5.64 12.06
N ALA A 118 -20.06 4.58 11.26
CA ALA A 118 -20.72 4.45 9.98
C ALA A 118 -22.25 4.46 10.12
N TYR A 119 -22.80 3.61 11.00
CA TYR A 119 -24.24 3.57 11.25
C TYR A 119 -24.79 4.90 11.80
N PHE A 120 -24.03 5.59 12.66
CA PHE A 120 -24.44 6.89 13.20
C PHE A 120 -24.52 7.98 12.11
N VAL A 121 -23.53 8.07 11.22
CA VAL A 121 -23.56 9.05 10.14
C VAL A 121 -24.64 8.69 9.11
N LEU A 122 -24.79 7.40 8.79
CA LEU A 122 -25.78 6.94 7.83
C LEU A 122 -27.22 7.03 8.34
N SER A 123 -27.48 6.88 9.63
CA SER A 123 -28.81 7.13 10.18
C SER A 123 -29.23 8.59 10.02
N ARG A 124 -28.27 9.53 9.97
CA ARG A 124 -28.54 10.95 9.81
C ARG A 124 -28.64 11.41 8.35
N PHE A 125 -27.81 10.85 7.46
CA PHE A 125 -27.67 11.31 6.08
C PHE A 125 -28.12 10.30 5.02
N GLY A 126 -28.34 9.03 5.37
CA GLY A 126 -28.59 7.93 4.42
C GLY A 126 -30.01 7.84 3.83
N GLY A 127 -30.88 8.83 4.06
CA GLY A 127 -32.26 8.81 3.59
C GLY A 127 -32.43 8.98 2.07
N THR A 128 -31.41 9.47 1.35
CA THR A 128 -31.43 9.62 -0.11
C THR A 128 -30.12 9.10 -0.73
N PRO A 129 -30.09 8.73 -2.03
CA PRO A 129 -28.87 8.29 -2.71
C PRO A 129 -27.70 9.27 -2.60
N GLY A 130 -27.97 10.57 -2.76
CA GLY A 130 -26.95 11.62 -2.61
C GLY A 130 -26.50 11.81 -1.16
N GLY A 131 -27.43 11.74 -0.21
CA GLY A 131 -27.11 11.82 1.22
C GLY A 131 -26.27 10.64 1.71
N ALA A 132 -26.54 9.43 1.22
CA ALA A 132 -25.73 8.25 1.49
C ALA A 132 -24.29 8.41 0.98
N LEU A 133 -24.11 8.96 -0.23
CA LEU A 133 -22.79 9.24 -0.78
C LEU A 133 -22.00 10.25 0.07
N ILE A 134 -22.64 11.36 0.46
CA ILE A 134 -22.02 12.36 1.34
C ILE A 134 -21.68 11.74 2.70
N GLY A 135 -22.57 10.92 3.25
CA GLY A 135 -22.34 10.17 4.49
C GLY A 135 -21.11 9.28 4.39
N ILE A 136 -20.94 8.54 3.28
CA ILE A 136 -19.75 7.72 3.02
C ILE A 136 -18.48 8.59 3.01
N PHE A 137 -18.47 9.72 2.32
CA PHE A 137 -17.31 10.62 2.30
C PHE A 137 -16.98 11.19 3.68
N LEU A 138 -17.98 11.57 4.47
CA LEU A 138 -17.77 12.05 5.84
C LEU A 138 -17.16 10.95 6.72
N ILE A 139 -17.66 9.71 6.63
CA ILE A 139 -17.09 8.59 7.39
C ILE A 139 -15.65 8.34 6.95
N LEU A 140 -15.38 8.31 5.64
CA LEU A 140 -14.03 8.11 5.09
C LEU A 140 -13.05 9.20 5.49
N LEU A 141 -13.51 10.45 5.63
CA LEU A 141 -12.71 11.56 6.13
C LEU A 141 -12.35 11.38 7.60
N ILE A 142 -13.33 11.04 8.44
CA ILE A 142 -13.11 10.76 9.86
C ILE A 142 -12.16 9.57 10.03
N LEU A 143 -12.39 8.49 9.28
CA LEU A 143 -11.60 7.26 9.36
C LEU A 143 -10.17 7.44 8.84
N SER A 144 -9.93 8.42 7.96
CA SER A 144 -8.60 8.69 7.39
C SER A 144 -7.57 9.08 8.45
N PHE A 145 -7.97 9.85 9.47
CA PHE A 145 -7.09 10.23 10.57
C PHE A 145 -6.56 9.04 11.38
N PHE A 146 -7.31 7.94 11.39
CA PHE A 146 -7.02 6.78 12.24
C PHE A 146 -6.48 5.60 11.44
N VAL A 147 -7.05 5.34 10.26
CA VAL A 147 -6.72 4.21 9.41
C VAL A 147 -6.05 4.77 8.16
N PRO A 148 -4.71 4.75 8.07
CA PRO A 148 -3.99 5.36 6.94
C PRO A 148 -4.19 4.59 5.62
N SER A 149 -4.51 3.30 5.68
CA SER A 149 -4.69 2.47 4.48
C SER A 149 -6.09 2.64 3.88
N ALA A 150 -6.15 3.18 2.66
CA ALA A 150 -7.39 3.26 1.88
C ALA A 150 -8.06 1.88 1.68
N ALA A 151 -7.27 0.83 1.43
CA ALA A 151 -7.79 -0.53 1.26
C ALA A 151 -8.53 -1.02 2.52
N VAL A 152 -7.98 -0.77 3.71
CA VAL A 152 -8.62 -1.13 4.98
C VAL A 152 -9.94 -0.36 5.15
N ARG A 153 -9.94 0.96 4.91
CA ARG A 153 -11.15 1.79 4.97
C ARG A 153 -12.26 1.27 4.05
N ILE A 154 -11.92 0.88 2.81
CA ILE A 154 -12.88 0.28 1.87
C ILE A 154 -13.43 -1.03 2.42
N THR A 155 -12.57 -1.95 2.89
CA THR A 155 -13.03 -3.25 3.42
C THR A 155 -13.95 -3.12 4.62
N LEU A 156 -13.74 -2.11 5.47
CA LEU A 156 -14.60 -1.83 6.63
C LEU A 156 -15.98 -1.31 6.23
N LEU A 157 -16.05 -0.44 5.22
CA LEU A 157 -17.30 0.20 4.79
C LEU A 157 -18.08 -0.59 3.73
N LEU A 158 -17.42 -1.51 3.02
CA LEU A 158 -18.04 -2.30 1.95
C LEU A 158 -19.29 -3.07 2.40
N PRO A 159 -19.30 -3.76 3.57
CA PRO A 159 -20.52 -4.43 4.05
C PRO A 159 -21.65 -3.43 4.31
N THR A 160 -21.36 -2.28 4.91
CA THR A 160 -22.34 -1.23 5.18
C THR A 160 -22.93 -0.66 3.89
N VAL A 161 -22.09 -0.40 2.89
CA VAL A 161 -22.54 0.09 1.57
C VAL A 161 -23.42 -0.95 0.86
N LYS A 162 -23.08 -2.24 0.95
CA LYS A 162 -23.92 -3.31 0.40
C LYS A 162 -25.31 -3.35 1.04
N VAL A 163 -25.39 -3.23 2.38
CA VAL A 163 -26.68 -3.18 3.09
C VAL A 163 -27.55 -2.00 2.62
N ILE A 164 -26.94 -0.84 2.36
CA ILE A 164 -27.66 0.32 1.82
C ILE A 164 -28.17 0.05 0.41
N ILE A 165 -27.32 -0.50 -0.46
CA ILE A 165 -27.70 -0.82 -1.84
C ILE A 165 -28.86 -1.82 -1.87
N ASP A 166 -28.84 -2.83 -1.02
CA ASP A 166 -29.88 -3.86 -0.98
C ASP A 166 -31.20 -3.30 -0.44
N ARG A 167 -31.17 -2.41 0.57
CA ARG A 167 -32.40 -1.79 1.12
C ARG A 167 -32.97 -0.67 0.26
N ALA A 168 -32.12 0.19 -0.31
CA ALA A 168 -32.56 1.34 -1.11
C ALA A 168 -32.77 0.99 -2.59
N GLY A 169 -32.17 -0.10 -3.07
CA GLY A 169 -32.29 -0.58 -4.45
C GLY A 169 -33.68 -1.08 -4.83
N GLU A 170 -34.59 -1.27 -3.87
CA GLU A 170 -36.00 -1.58 -4.11
C GLU A 170 -36.81 -0.34 -4.54
N ASN A 171 -36.42 0.85 -4.08
CA ASN A 171 -37.12 2.11 -4.35
C ASN A 171 -36.47 2.96 -5.46
N CYS A 172 -35.27 2.61 -5.89
CA CYS A 172 -34.44 3.37 -6.82
C CYS A 172 -33.85 2.45 -7.90
N ASN A 173 -33.32 3.02 -8.99
CA ASN A 173 -32.57 2.23 -9.98
C ASN A 173 -31.30 1.64 -9.34
N ARG A 174 -31.36 0.35 -8.99
CA ARG A 174 -30.30 -0.40 -8.31
C ARG A 174 -28.94 -0.28 -8.98
N ARG A 175 -28.89 -0.25 -10.32
CA ARG A 175 -27.63 -0.19 -11.10
C ARG A 175 -26.90 1.13 -10.91
N ASN A 176 -27.62 2.24 -11.04
CA ASN A 176 -27.06 3.58 -10.90
C ASN A 176 -26.65 3.84 -9.45
N LEU A 177 -27.46 3.38 -8.48
CA LEU A 177 -27.14 3.48 -7.06
C LEU A 177 -25.88 2.68 -6.68
N THR A 178 -25.79 1.43 -7.17
CA THR A 178 -24.62 0.57 -6.93
C THR A 178 -23.35 1.20 -7.51
N CYS A 179 -23.43 1.68 -8.76
CA CYS A 179 -22.34 2.37 -9.43
C CYS A 179 -21.88 3.60 -8.63
N LEU A 180 -22.83 4.46 -8.24
CA LEU A 180 -22.57 5.68 -7.47
C LEU A 180 -21.86 5.38 -6.14
N LEU A 181 -22.40 4.46 -5.34
CA LEU A 181 -21.90 4.22 -3.98
C LEU A 181 -20.59 3.42 -3.98
N ILE A 182 -20.40 2.45 -4.88
CA ILE A 182 -19.15 1.68 -4.95
C ILE A 182 -18.00 2.52 -5.51
N ILE A 183 -18.24 3.28 -6.59
CA ILE A 183 -17.22 4.18 -7.15
C ILE A 183 -16.91 5.30 -6.16
N GLY A 184 -17.95 5.87 -5.53
CA GLY A 184 -17.81 6.83 -4.46
C GLY A 184 -16.96 6.30 -3.31
N LEU A 185 -17.25 5.09 -2.81
CA LEU A 185 -16.45 4.46 -1.77
C LEU A 185 -14.98 4.30 -2.19
N ALA A 186 -14.72 3.81 -3.41
CA ALA A 186 -13.37 3.55 -3.89
C ALA A 186 -12.52 4.83 -4.04
N PHE A 187 -13.05 5.83 -4.75
CA PHE A 187 -12.34 7.10 -4.96
C PHE A 187 -12.31 7.96 -3.69
N GLY A 188 -13.43 8.01 -2.95
CA GLY A 188 -13.50 8.71 -1.68
C GLY A 188 -12.43 8.20 -0.71
N ALA A 189 -12.27 6.88 -0.61
CA ALA A 189 -11.26 6.30 0.26
C ALA A 189 -9.83 6.60 -0.21
N THR A 190 -9.59 6.90 -1.48
CA THR A 190 -8.27 7.27 -2.00
C THR A 190 -7.99 8.76 -1.83
N ILE A 191 -9.03 9.61 -1.88
CA ILE A 191 -8.89 11.06 -1.78
C ILE A 191 -8.75 11.52 -0.32
N THR A 192 -9.41 10.84 0.63
CA THR A 192 -9.47 11.32 2.01
C THR A 192 -8.20 11.10 2.83
N GLY A 193 -7.24 10.29 2.38
CA GLY A 193 -5.99 10.04 3.10
C GLY A 193 -4.87 9.60 2.21
#